data_AF-A0A1S2ZSD7-F1
#
_entry.id   AF-A0A1S2ZSD7-F1
#
_cell.length_a   1.000
_cell.length_b   1.000
_cell.length_c   1.000
_cell.angle_alpha   90.00
_cell.angle_beta   90.00
_cell.angle_gamma   90.00
#
_symmetry.space_group_name_H-M   'P 1'
#
loop_
_entity.id
_entity.type
_entity.pdbx_description
1 polymer ?
#
loop_
_entity_poly.entity_id
_entity_poly.type
_entity_poly.pdbx_seq_one_letter_code
_entity_poly.pdbx_strand_id
1 'polypeptide(L)' 'MAPSMLRQVCRLLAPARLPRAFSARSKFYVREPPDSNPNWLKVGLTLGTSIFLWFYLIKEHNDDVSEYKRRNGLE' A
#
# COMPACT_ATOMS: atom_id res chain seq x y z
N MET A 1 -7.42 -42.81 30.41
CA MET A 1 -7.24 -41.66 31.34
C MET A 1 -6.60 -40.50 30.57
N ALA A 2 -7.34 -39.82 29.68
CA ALA A 2 -6.77 -38.80 28.77
C ALA A 2 -7.71 -37.66 28.28
N PRO A 3 -9.04 -37.62 28.55
CA PRO A 3 -9.87 -36.54 28.01
C PRO A 3 -9.86 -35.26 28.85
N SER A 4 -9.41 -35.30 30.11
CA SER A 4 -9.45 -34.15 31.03
C SER A 4 -8.30 -33.16 30.83
N MET A 5 -7.11 -33.64 30.45
CA MET A 5 -5.90 -32.81 30.24
C MET A 5 -6.06 -31.88 29.03
N LEU A 6 -6.58 -32.39 27.92
CA LEU A 6 -6.85 -31.59 26.72
C LEU A 6 -7.86 -30.46 26.99
N ARG A 7 -8.89 -30.74 27.80
CA ARG A 7 -9.90 -29.74 28.18
C ARG A 7 -9.34 -28.61 29.04
N GLN A 8 -8.29 -28.88 29.81
CA GLN A 8 -7.63 -27.91 30.68
C GLN A 8 -6.65 -27.03 29.89
N VAL A 9 -5.90 -27.62 28.96
CA VAL A 9 -5.04 -26.88 28.02
C VAL A 9 -5.87 -25.97 27.11
N CYS A 10 -7.02 -26.44 26.61
CA CYS A 10 -7.93 -25.60 25.81
C CYS A 10 -8.56 -24.43 26.59
N ARG A 11 -8.68 -24.52 27.92
CA ARG A 11 -9.13 -23.37 28.75
C ARG A 11 -8.04 -22.34 28.98
N LEU A 12 -6.77 -22.76 28.99
CA LEU A 12 -5.63 -21.84 29.09
C LEU A 12 -5.34 -21.14 27.75
N LEU A 13 -5.66 -21.79 26.63
CA LEU A 13 -5.64 -21.21 25.29
C LEU A 13 -6.93 -20.45 24.93
N ALA A 14 -7.88 -20.33 25.87
CA ALA A 14 -9.06 -19.52 25.64
C ALA A 14 -8.59 -18.07 25.45
N PRO A 15 -8.86 -17.45 24.29
CA PRO A 15 -8.43 -16.09 24.04
C PRO A 15 -9.05 -15.22 25.11
N ALA A 16 -8.20 -14.63 25.95
CA ALA A 16 -8.62 -13.55 26.82
C ALA A 16 -9.25 -12.51 25.88
N ARG A 17 -10.58 -12.43 25.92
CA ARG A 17 -11.34 -11.39 25.25
C ARG A 17 -11.01 -10.10 26.00
N LEU A 18 -9.80 -9.60 25.78
CA LEU A 18 -9.49 -8.21 26.04
C LEU A 18 -10.63 -7.45 25.39
N PRO A 19 -11.37 -6.60 26.12
CA PRO A 19 -12.28 -5.70 25.46
C PRO A 19 -11.42 -5.01 24.42
N ARG A 20 -11.75 -5.24 23.15
CA ARG A 20 -11.19 -4.49 22.03
C ARG A 20 -11.69 -3.09 22.32
N ALA A 21 -10.97 -2.38 23.17
CA ALA A 21 -11.08 -0.96 23.34
C ALA A 21 -10.66 -0.45 21.98
N PHE A 22 -11.64 -0.41 21.07
CA PHE A 22 -11.60 0.42 19.90
C PHE A 22 -11.15 1.74 20.47
N SER A 23 -9.92 2.11 20.14
CA SER A 23 -9.34 3.39 20.46
C SER A 23 -10.44 4.40 20.12
N ALA A 24 -11.12 4.90 21.14
CA ALA A 24 -12.18 5.89 20.99
C ALA A 24 -11.43 7.19 20.72
N ARG A 25 -10.83 7.24 19.53
CA ARG A 25 -10.15 8.40 19.01
C ARG A 25 -11.25 9.43 18.90
N SER A 26 -11.20 10.44 19.77
CA SER A 26 -12.04 11.63 19.66
C SER A 26 -12.05 12.05 18.18
N LYS A 27 -13.18 11.84 17.49
CA LYS A 27 -13.31 12.22 16.09
C LYS A 27 -13.52 13.73 16.09
N PHE A 28 -12.55 14.46 15.56
CA PHE A 28 -12.57 15.92 15.50
C PHE A 28 -13.77 16.46 14.69
N TYR A 29 -14.22 15.70 13.69
CA TYR A 29 -15.37 16.04 12.87
C TYR A 29 -16.61 15.21 13.24
N VAL A 30 -17.77 15.86 13.29
CA VAL A 30 -19.08 15.21 13.52
C VAL A 30 -19.42 14.23 12.40
N ARG A 31 -18.98 14.51 11.16
CA ARG A 31 -19.10 13.63 9.99
C ARG A 31 -17.71 13.33 9.44
N GLU A 32 -17.50 12.10 8.98
CA GLU A 32 -16.25 11.74 8.31
C GLU A 32 -16.08 12.58 7.04
N PRO A 33 -14.97 13.33 6.92
CA PRO A 33 -14.69 14.06 5.69
C PRO A 33 -14.46 13.06 4.55
N PRO A 34 -14.84 13.40 3.32
CA PRO A 34 -14.70 12.50 2.17
C PRO A 34 -13.24 12.08 1.90
N ASP A 35 -12.28 12.90 2.33
CA ASP A 35 -10.84 12.63 2.21
C ASP A 35 -10.21 12.01 3.47
N SER A 36 -11.01 11.55 4.44
CA SER A 36 -10.50 10.98 5.69
C SER A 36 -9.69 9.71 5.47
N ASN A 37 -9.97 8.98 4.39
CA ASN A 37 -9.25 7.78 4.00
C ASN A 37 -8.79 7.93 2.56
N PRO A 38 -7.50 7.70 2.26
CA PRO A 38 -7.02 7.77 0.91
C PRO A 38 -7.69 6.69 0.05
N ASN A 39 -8.13 7.09 -1.15
CA ASN A 39 -8.60 6.14 -2.14
C ASN A 39 -7.37 5.39 -2.71
N TRP A 40 -7.06 4.23 -2.12
CA TRP A 40 -5.90 3.43 -2.50
C TRP A 40 -5.89 3.01 -3.96
N LEU A 41 -7.06 2.80 -4.59
CA LEU A 41 -7.14 2.53 -6.02
C LEU A 41 -6.67 3.74 -6.84
N LYS A 42 -7.15 4.95 -6.49
CA LYS A 42 -6.72 6.19 -7.13
C LYS A 42 -5.23 6.43 -6.94
N VAL A 43 -4.71 6.24 -5.72
CA VAL A 43 -3.28 6.39 -5.42
C VAL A 43 -2.45 5.43 -6.27
N GLY A 44 -2.81 4.15 -6.31
CA GLY A 44 -2.13 3.15 -7.13
C GLY A 44 -2.11 3.50 -8.61
N LEU A 45 -3.26 3.92 -9.17
CA LEU A 45 -3.34 4.36 -10.56
C LEU A 45 -2.46 5.60 -10.82
N THR A 46 -2.52 6.62 -9.95
CA THR A 46 -1.72 7.84 -10.14
C THR A 46 -0.21 7.57 -10.12
N LEU A 47 0.25 6.74 -9.19
CA LEU A 47 1.67 6.36 -9.12
C LEU A 47 2.07 5.50 -10.31
N GLY A 48 1.24 4.53 -10.71
CA GLY A 48 1.47 3.68 -11.87
C GLY A 48 1.59 4.50 -13.16
N THR A 49 0.65 5.40 -13.41
CA THR A 49 0.69 6.30 -14.58
C THR A 49 1.92 7.21 -14.55
N SER A 50 2.27 7.77 -13.38
CA SER A 50 3.47 8.60 -13.24
C SER A 50 4.74 7.83 -13.61
N ILE A 51 4.94 6.65 -13.01
CA ILE A 51 6.11 5.80 -13.30
C ILE A 51 6.16 5.42 -14.78
N PHE A 52 5.01 5.07 -15.36
CA PHE A 52 4.92 4.73 -16.77
C PHE A 52 5.34 5.89 -17.68
N LEU A 53 4.84 7.11 -17.42
CA LEU A 53 5.22 8.30 -18.17
C LEU A 53 6.71 8.61 -18.05
N TRP A 54 7.28 8.50 -16.85
CA TRP A 54 8.71 8.71 -16.63
C TRP A 54 9.57 7.69 -17.38
N PHE A 55 9.19 6.41 -17.33
CA PHE A 55 9.90 5.37 -18.06
C PHE A 55 9.86 5.62 -19.57
N TYR A 56 8.68 5.97 -20.10
CA TYR A 56 8.52 6.29 -21.51
C TYR A 56 9.36 7.50 -21.91
N LEU A 57 9.36 8.56 -21.10
CA LEU A 57 10.13 9.78 -21.36
C LEU A 57 11.64 9.52 -21.38
N ILE A 58 12.16 8.71 -20.45
CA ILE A 58 13.58 8.36 -20.41
C ILE A 58 13.96 7.53 -21.62
N LYS A 59 13.09 6.59 -22.02
CA LYS A 59 13.30 5.79 -23.24
C LYS A 59 13.38 6.70 -24.47
N GLU A 60 12.40 7.57 -24.65
CA GLU A 60 12.37 8.51 -25.79
C GLU A 60 13.63 9.39 -25.80
N HIS A 61 14.00 9.94 -24.64
CA HIS A 61 15.20 10.77 -24.51
C HIS A 61 16.48 10.03 -24.94
N ASN A 62 16.63 8.76 -24.54
CA ASN A 62 17.79 7.97 -24.93
C ASN A 62 17.80 7.66 -26.43
N ASP A 63 16.63 7.34 -26.99
CA ASP A 63 16.46 7.07 -28.42
C ASP A 63 16.80 8.36 -29.22
N ASP A 64 16.31 9.52 -28.80
CA ASP A 64 16.60 10.84 -29.39
C ASP A 64 18.10 11.19 -29.34
N VAL A 65 18.74 10.99 -28.18
CA VAL A 65 20.18 11.24 -28.02
C VAL A 65 21.00 10.30 -28.90
N SER A 66 20.61 9.04 -29.01
CA SER A 66 21.28 8.07 -29.87
C SER A 66 21.16 8.46 -31.34
N GLU A 67 19.97 8.90 -31.76
CA GLU A 67 19.74 9.35 -33.11
C GLU A 67 20.53 10.63 -33.43
N TYR A 68 20.56 11.59 -32.50
CA TYR A 68 21.35 12.80 -32.65
C TYR A 68 22.84 12.46 -32.85
N LYS A 69 23.41 11.59 -32.01
CA LYS A 69 24.81 11.17 -32.16
C LYS A 69 25.08 10.50 -33.50
N ARG A 70 24.18 9.61 -33.93
CA ARG A 70 24.25 8.92 -35.24
C ARG A 70 24.24 9.91 -36.41
N ARG A 71 23.37 10.93 -36.36
CA ARG A 71 23.24 11.95 -37.42
C ARG A 71 24.43 12.92 -37.46
N ASN A 72 25.08 13.15 -36.31
CA ASN A 72 26.19 14.08 -36.18
C ASN A 72 27.56 13.39 -36.19
N GLY A 73 27.62 12.06 -36.30
CA GLY A 73 28.87 11.29 -36.29
C GLY A 73 29.65 11.38 -34.97
N LEU A 74 28.94 11.51 -33.85
CA LEU A 74 29.51 11.71 -32.49
C LEU A 74 29.59 10.41 -31.68
N GLU A 75 29.72 9.28 -32.36
CA GLU A 75 29.78 7.93 -31.77
C GLU A 75 31.22 7.47 -31.52
#